data_AF-A0A958FGG6-F1
#
_entry.id   AF-A0A958FGG6-F1
#
_cell.length_a   1.000
_cell.length_b   1.000
_cell.length_c   1.000
_cell.angle_alpha   90.00
_cell.angle_beta   90.00
_cell.angle_gamma   90.00
#
_symmetry.space_group_name_H-M   'P 1'
#
loop_
_entity.id
_entity.type
_entity.pdbx_description
1 polymer ?
#
loop_
_entity_poly.entity_id
_entity_poly.type
_entity_poly.pdbx_seq_one_letter_code
_entity_poly.pdbx_strand_id
1 'polypeptide(L)'
;SLYENNGNGSFSKVGGIAPVQYSRDSRSGHWADYDNDGDLDLFVSNSGDNALYLNNGDKTFLEFQAGFLVNDGTTANGAAAADYDRDGDLDLFVTSFETGAGNYLFTNLGQGNNWLQVHCVGTVSNSSAIGAMLRLRGTIFGSSFWQLREISGQASFASQHEFTVTFGLGDALSADSLRVEWPSGRVSLLGDIAANQRLTVREDSTLFLPPADAPLPESFYLAQNYPNPFNPETVIRYA
;
A
#
# COMPACT_ATOMS: atom_id res chain seq x y z
N SER A 1 -12.94 -17.12 6.00
CA SER A 1 -13.25 -16.47 7.29
C SER A 1 -12.35 -15.27 7.49
N LEU A 2 -12.79 -14.26 8.24
CA LEU A 2 -12.01 -13.06 8.56
C LEU A 2 -11.74 -12.99 10.07
N TYR A 3 -10.57 -12.51 10.46
CA TYR A 3 -10.14 -12.38 11.84
C TYR A 3 -9.56 -11.00 12.09
N GLU A 4 -10.02 -10.33 13.14
CA GLU A 4 -9.50 -9.06 13.62
C GLU A 4 -8.35 -9.31 14.60
N ASN A 5 -7.20 -8.65 14.40
CA ASN A 5 -6.08 -8.70 15.32
C ASN A 5 -6.36 -7.77 16.52
N ASN A 6 -6.36 -8.32 17.73
CA ASN A 6 -6.64 -7.57 18.96
C ASN A 6 -5.41 -6.79 19.50
N GLY A 7 -4.28 -6.80 18.80
CA GLY A 7 -3.05 -6.10 19.17
C GLY A 7 -2.25 -6.73 20.31
N ASN A 8 -2.70 -7.88 20.84
CA ASN A 8 -2.08 -8.60 21.95
C ASN A 8 -1.70 -10.05 21.59
N GLY A 9 -1.59 -10.34 20.29
CA GLY A 9 -1.30 -11.68 19.78
C GLY A 9 -2.52 -12.62 19.73
N SER A 10 -3.71 -12.14 20.10
CA SER A 10 -4.98 -12.86 19.90
C SER A 10 -5.79 -12.31 18.73
N PHE A 11 -6.70 -13.13 18.21
CA PHE A 11 -7.55 -12.80 17.08
C PHE A 11 -9.02 -13.06 17.40
N SER A 12 -9.89 -12.14 17.00
CA SER A 12 -11.34 -12.26 17.12
C SER A 12 -11.93 -12.63 15.77
N LYS A 13 -12.72 -13.71 15.71
CA LYS A 13 -13.41 -14.09 14.47
C LYS A 13 -14.47 -13.03 14.15
N VAL A 14 -14.40 -12.46 12.95
CA VAL A 14 -15.41 -11.52 12.46
C VAL A 14 -16.54 -12.30 11.78
N GLY A 15 -17.78 -11.93 12.08
CA GLY A 15 -18.99 -12.55 11.54
C GLY A 15 -20.02 -11.49 11.16
N GLY A 16 -21.04 -11.89 10.39
CA GLY A 16 -22.16 -11.00 10.05
C GLY A 16 -21.87 -9.94 8.97
N ILE A 17 -20.72 -9.97 8.31
CA ILE A 17 -20.35 -9.05 7.22
C ILE A 17 -20.29 -9.78 5.87
N ALA A 18 -20.48 -9.05 4.77
CA ALA A 18 -20.60 -9.64 3.43
C ALA A 18 -19.48 -10.66 3.05
N PRO A 19 -18.18 -10.38 3.30
CA PRO A 19 -17.09 -11.29 2.92
C PRO A 19 -17.10 -12.66 3.62
N VAL A 20 -17.87 -12.84 4.69
CA VAL A 20 -17.90 -14.08 5.49
C VAL A 20 -19.27 -14.75 5.53
N GLN A 21 -20.25 -14.23 4.78
CA GLN A 21 -21.61 -14.79 4.75
C GLN A 21 -21.78 -15.90 3.70
N TYR A 22 -21.01 -15.85 2.61
CA TYR A 22 -21.17 -16.81 1.51
C TYR A 22 -20.15 -17.93 1.57
N SER A 23 -20.62 -19.15 1.34
CA SER A 23 -19.77 -20.31 1.14
C SER A 23 -19.51 -20.50 -0.35
N ARG A 24 -18.55 -19.76 -0.89
CA ARG A 24 -18.00 -20.00 -2.24
C ARG A 24 -16.73 -20.85 -2.13
N ASP A 25 -16.38 -21.56 -3.20
CA ASP A 25 -15.09 -22.25 -3.31
C ASP A 25 -14.00 -21.23 -3.65
N SER A 26 -13.57 -20.50 -2.62
CA SER A 26 -12.60 -19.40 -2.75
C SER A 26 -11.16 -19.92 -2.80
N ARG A 27 -10.37 -19.40 -3.75
CA ARG A 27 -8.94 -19.74 -3.89
C ARG A 27 -8.01 -18.79 -3.17
N SER A 28 -8.29 -17.49 -3.23
CA SER A 28 -7.45 -16.47 -2.63
C SER A 28 -8.20 -15.18 -2.38
N GLY A 29 -7.74 -14.42 -1.38
CA GLY A 29 -8.18 -13.06 -1.10
C GLY A 29 -7.05 -12.08 -1.43
N HIS A 30 -7.42 -10.95 -2.03
CA HIS A 30 -6.52 -9.92 -2.53
C HIS A 30 -6.90 -8.60 -1.88
N TRP A 31 -6.01 -8.08 -1.06
CA TRP A 31 -6.22 -6.82 -0.37
C TRP A 31 -5.51 -5.69 -1.11
N ALA A 32 -6.28 -4.71 -1.57
CA ALA A 32 -5.82 -3.51 -2.25
C ALA A 32 -6.88 -2.42 -2.05
N ASP A 33 -6.50 -1.17 -2.24
CA ASP A 33 -7.39 0.00 -2.13
C ASP A 33 -7.85 0.32 -3.56
N TYR A 34 -9.00 -0.22 -3.99
CA TYR A 34 -9.44 -0.16 -5.39
C TYR A 34 -10.25 1.11 -5.69
N ASP A 35 -10.76 1.79 -4.68
CA ASP A 35 -11.46 3.07 -4.84
C ASP A 35 -10.69 4.27 -4.29
N ASN A 36 -9.43 4.06 -3.88
CA ASN A 36 -8.52 5.11 -3.44
C ASN A 36 -9.06 5.91 -2.23
N ASP A 37 -9.90 5.32 -1.39
CA ASP A 37 -10.49 5.97 -0.21
C ASP A 37 -9.62 5.86 1.06
N GLY A 38 -8.55 5.06 0.99
CA GLY A 38 -7.57 4.86 2.06
C GLY A 38 -7.76 3.56 2.83
N ASP A 39 -8.88 2.87 2.65
CA ASP A 39 -9.18 1.58 3.24
C ASP A 39 -8.85 0.44 2.28
N LEU A 40 -8.38 -0.70 2.81
CA LEU A 40 -8.13 -1.87 1.97
C LEU A 40 -9.45 -2.61 1.71
N ASP A 41 -9.77 -2.76 0.43
CA ASP A 41 -10.83 -3.59 -0.12
C ASP A 41 -10.38 -5.04 -0.27
N LEU A 42 -11.32 -5.92 -0.56
CA LEU A 42 -11.07 -7.35 -0.73
C LEU A 42 -11.67 -7.86 -2.05
N PHE A 43 -10.79 -8.24 -2.97
CA PHE A 43 -11.16 -9.09 -4.09
C PHE A 43 -10.94 -10.57 -3.73
N VAL A 44 -11.89 -11.44 -4.06
CA VAL A 44 -11.84 -12.88 -3.82
C VAL A 44 -12.01 -13.62 -5.13
N SER A 45 -10.96 -14.34 -5.52
CA SER A 45 -10.99 -15.26 -6.65
C SER A 45 -11.72 -16.55 -6.26
N ASN A 46 -12.74 -16.95 -7.00
CA ASN A 46 -13.54 -18.14 -6.69
C ASN A 46 -13.55 -19.14 -7.84
N SER A 47 -13.98 -20.37 -7.54
CA SER A 47 -14.55 -21.24 -8.56
C SER A 47 -15.96 -20.75 -8.92
N GLY A 48 -16.14 -20.31 -10.17
CA GLY A 48 -17.29 -19.52 -10.60
C GLY A 48 -17.11 -18.04 -10.23
N ASP A 49 -18.22 -17.32 -10.10
CA ASP A 49 -18.23 -15.87 -9.91
C ASP A 49 -17.28 -15.39 -8.79
N ASN A 50 -16.38 -14.48 -9.15
CA ASN A 50 -15.54 -13.76 -8.20
C ASN A 50 -16.38 -12.84 -7.30
N ALA A 51 -15.75 -12.26 -6.29
CA ALA A 51 -16.40 -11.24 -5.47
C ALA A 51 -15.43 -10.08 -5.22
N LEU A 52 -15.94 -8.86 -5.25
CA LEU A 52 -15.23 -7.66 -4.83
C LEU A 52 -16.03 -7.03 -3.69
N TYR A 53 -15.35 -6.74 -2.59
CA TYR A 53 -15.92 -6.16 -1.39
C TYR A 53 -15.19 -4.85 -1.10
N LEU A 54 -15.90 -3.73 -1.22
CA LEU A 54 -15.39 -2.40 -0.88
C LEU A 54 -15.53 -2.18 0.62
N ASN A 55 -14.47 -1.74 1.28
CA ASN A 55 -14.43 -1.52 2.72
C ASN A 55 -14.95 -0.13 3.06
N ASN A 56 -15.99 -0.02 3.88
CA ASN A 56 -16.60 1.28 4.19
C ASN A 56 -15.89 2.06 5.32
N GLY A 57 -14.72 1.60 5.78
CA GLY A 57 -13.95 2.19 6.90
C GLY A 57 -14.55 1.98 8.29
N ASP A 58 -15.73 1.36 8.40
CA ASP A 58 -16.46 1.13 9.66
C ASP A 58 -16.56 -0.37 10.04
N LYS A 59 -15.65 -1.18 9.50
CA LYS A 59 -15.62 -2.66 9.59
C LYS A 59 -16.79 -3.35 8.87
N THR A 60 -17.56 -2.63 8.07
CA THR A 60 -18.50 -3.22 7.12
C THR A 60 -17.93 -3.18 5.70
N PHE A 61 -18.52 -3.99 4.83
CA PHE A 61 -18.12 -4.08 3.43
C PHE A 61 -19.35 -4.01 2.53
N LEU A 62 -19.25 -3.24 1.46
CA LEU A 62 -20.19 -3.24 0.35
C LEU A 62 -19.75 -4.29 -0.67
N GLU A 63 -20.62 -5.26 -0.98
CA GLU A 63 -20.34 -6.21 -2.06
C GLU A 63 -20.66 -5.55 -3.41
N PHE A 64 -19.65 -5.50 -4.29
CA PHE A 64 -19.81 -5.06 -5.66
C PHE A 64 -20.44 -6.17 -6.50
N GLN A 65 -21.63 -5.92 -7.04
CA GLN A 65 -22.48 -6.94 -7.68
C GLN A 65 -22.53 -6.84 -9.20
N ALA A 66 -21.97 -5.78 -9.79
CA ALA A 66 -22.19 -5.45 -11.19
C ALA A 66 -20.99 -5.77 -12.07
N GLY A 67 -21.24 -6.04 -13.36
CA GLY A 67 -20.19 -6.13 -14.37
C GLY A 67 -19.53 -7.51 -14.48
N PHE A 68 -18.67 -7.63 -15.49
CA PHE A 68 -18.06 -8.90 -15.89
C PHE A 68 -17.10 -9.45 -14.83
N LEU A 69 -16.43 -8.60 -14.05
CA LEU A 69 -15.44 -9.00 -13.04
C LEU A 69 -15.98 -10.03 -12.03
N VAL A 70 -17.24 -9.87 -11.62
CA VAL A 70 -17.89 -10.67 -10.57
C VAL A 70 -19.02 -11.56 -11.11
N ASN A 71 -19.20 -11.62 -12.44
CA ASN A 71 -20.29 -12.36 -13.08
C ASN A 71 -19.85 -13.09 -14.37
N ASP A 72 -18.55 -13.37 -14.56
CA ASP A 72 -18.08 -14.10 -15.74
C ASP A 72 -18.34 -15.61 -15.67
N GLY A 73 -18.70 -16.13 -14.50
CA GLY A 73 -18.93 -17.54 -14.24
C GLY A 73 -17.69 -18.43 -14.37
N THR A 74 -16.50 -17.85 -14.60
CA THR A 74 -15.28 -18.64 -14.85
C THR A 74 -14.56 -18.95 -13.56
N THR A 75 -13.83 -20.05 -13.55
CA THR A 75 -13.04 -20.43 -12.37
C THR A 75 -11.74 -19.63 -12.33
N ALA A 76 -11.67 -18.61 -11.49
CA ALA A 76 -10.45 -17.82 -11.31
C ALA A 76 -9.39 -18.62 -10.54
N ASN A 77 -8.14 -18.51 -10.97
CA ASN A 77 -6.98 -19.15 -10.35
C ASN A 77 -6.23 -18.20 -9.41
N GLY A 78 -5.86 -17.05 -9.95
CA GLY A 78 -5.11 -16.01 -9.24
C GLY A 78 -5.31 -14.68 -9.93
N ALA A 79 -5.02 -13.62 -9.19
CA ALA A 79 -5.14 -12.25 -9.67
C ALA A 79 -3.99 -11.35 -9.18
N ALA A 80 -3.72 -10.31 -9.94
CA ALA A 80 -2.69 -9.33 -9.66
C ALA A 80 -3.23 -7.92 -9.91
N ALA A 81 -3.17 -7.08 -8.89
CA ALA A 81 -3.42 -5.65 -8.98
C ALA A 81 -2.14 -4.88 -9.32
N ALA A 82 -2.29 -3.90 -10.21
CA ALA A 82 -1.26 -2.96 -10.64
C ALA A 82 -1.94 -1.76 -11.32
N ASP A 83 -1.36 -0.57 -11.25
CA ASP A 83 -1.80 0.57 -12.05
C ASP A 83 -1.05 0.52 -13.39
N TYR A 84 -1.61 -0.21 -14.37
CA TYR A 84 -0.86 -0.56 -15.58
C TYR A 84 -0.81 0.59 -16.60
N ASP A 85 -1.84 1.44 -16.63
CA ASP A 85 -1.92 2.58 -17.55
C ASP A 85 -1.50 3.91 -16.92
N ARG A 86 -1.21 3.92 -15.61
CA ARG A 86 -0.61 5.03 -14.84
C ARG A 86 -1.57 6.18 -14.62
N ASP A 87 -2.85 5.88 -14.41
CA ASP A 87 -3.85 6.87 -14.01
C ASP A 87 -4.02 6.97 -12.48
N GLY A 88 -3.46 6.00 -11.75
CA GLY A 88 -3.43 5.95 -10.29
C GLY A 88 -4.50 5.09 -9.66
N ASP A 89 -5.39 4.52 -10.46
CA ASP A 89 -6.37 3.54 -10.02
C ASP A 89 -5.79 2.14 -10.20
N LEU A 90 -5.93 1.28 -9.18
CA LEU A 90 -5.42 -0.09 -9.30
C LEU A 90 -6.33 -0.91 -10.22
N ASP A 91 -5.74 -1.39 -11.31
CA ASP A 91 -6.37 -2.36 -12.21
C ASP A 91 -6.19 -3.78 -11.71
N LEU A 92 -6.90 -4.73 -12.32
CA LEU A 92 -6.86 -6.12 -11.91
C LEU A 92 -6.71 -7.07 -13.10
N PHE A 93 -5.65 -7.87 -13.10
CA PHE A 93 -5.51 -8.97 -14.03
C PHE A 93 -5.93 -10.28 -13.35
N VAL A 94 -6.94 -10.96 -13.90
CA VAL A 94 -7.46 -12.22 -13.37
C VAL A 94 -7.16 -13.35 -14.34
N THR A 95 -6.58 -14.42 -13.82
CA THR A 95 -6.27 -15.62 -14.59
C THR A 95 -7.26 -16.74 -14.30
N SER A 96 -7.54 -17.56 -15.29
CA SER A 96 -8.30 -18.80 -15.15
C SER A 96 -7.42 -20.00 -15.50
N PHE A 97 -7.69 -21.14 -14.87
CA PHE A 97 -7.12 -22.44 -15.28
C PHE A 97 -8.16 -23.31 -16.00
N GLU A 98 -9.39 -22.79 -16.17
CA GLU A 98 -10.47 -23.50 -16.83
C GLU A 98 -10.21 -23.57 -18.34
N THR A 99 -10.42 -24.75 -18.93
CA THR A 99 -10.14 -24.95 -20.35
C THR A 99 -11.12 -24.16 -21.20
N GLY A 100 -10.61 -23.22 -21.99
CA GLY A 100 -11.41 -22.37 -22.87
C GLY A 100 -11.90 -21.07 -22.21
N ALA A 101 -11.60 -20.85 -20.92
CA ALA A 101 -11.80 -19.56 -20.28
C ALA A 101 -10.68 -18.57 -20.67
N GLY A 102 -11.03 -17.29 -20.74
CA GLY A 102 -10.07 -16.22 -20.96
C GLY A 102 -9.32 -15.84 -19.69
N ASN A 103 -8.17 -15.19 -19.87
CA ASN A 103 -7.59 -14.34 -18.84
C ASN A 103 -7.96 -12.90 -19.17
N TYR A 104 -8.29 -12.11 -18.15
CA TYR A 104 -8.87 -10.79 -18.35
C TYR A 104 -8.07 -9.73 -17.60
N LEU A 105 -7.79 -8.62 -18.28
CA LEU A 105 -7.39 -7.37 -17.66
C LEU A 105 -8.65 -6.53 -17.46
N PHE A 106 -8.91 -6.14 -16.22
CA PHE A 106 -9.97 -5.23 -15.83
C PHE A 106 -9.35 -3.88 -15.54
N THR A 107 -9.61 -2.91 -16.41
CA THR A 107 -9.19 -1.53 -16.22
C THR A 107 -10.13 -0.84 -15.24
N ASN A 108 -9.59 -0.31 -14.16
CA ASN A 108 -10.34 0.51 -13.21
C ASN A 108 -10.41 1.93 -13.78
N LEU A 109 -11.60 2.55 -13.74
CA LEU A 109 -11.80 3.90 -14.29
C LEU A 109 -11.82 4.99 -13.21
N GLY A 110 -11.56 4.58 -11.97
CA GLY A 110 -11.53 5.47 -10.81
C GLY A 110 -12.89 6.05 -10.43
N GLN A 111 -12.86 6.78 -9.31
CA GLN A 111 -14.01 7.51 -8.77
C GLN A 111 -13.67 8.99 -8.50
N GLY A 112 -12.46 9.42 -8.91
CA GLY A 112 -11.96 10.78 -8.72
C GLY A 112 -11.31 11.05 -7.37
N ASN A 113 -11.07 9.99 -6.58
CA ASN A 113 -10.28 10.07 -5.35
C ASN A 113 -8.80 10.27 -5.68
N ASN A 114 -8.11 10.96 -4.78
CA ASN A 114 -6.69 11.21 -4.89
C ASN A 114 -5.91 9.98 -4.45
N TRP A 115 -4.67 9.85 -4.91
CA TRP A 115 -3.82 8.69 -4.63
C TRP A 115 -2.36 9.11 -4.41
N LEU A 116 -1.56 8.22 -3.84
CA LEU A 116 -0.11 8.36 -3.79
C LEU A 116 0.55 7.01 -4.06
N GLN A 117 1.44 6.98 -5.05
CA GLN A 117 2.24 5.79 -5.34
C GLN A 117 3.68 5.96 -4.88
N VAL A 118 4.21 4.91 -4.25
CA VAL A 118 5.58 4.88 -3.75
C VAL A 118 6.32 3.68 -4.33
N HIS A 119 7.30 3.96 -5.18
CA HIS A 119 8.25 2.99 -5.68
C HIS A 119 9.52 2.99 -4.82
N CYS A 120 9.75 1.91 -4.09
CA CYS A 120 10.93 1.77 -3.25
C CYS A 120 12.06 1.04 -4.00
N VAL A 121 13.29 1.54 -3.89
CA VAL A 121 14.48 0.90 -4.42
C VAL A 121 15.48 0.64 -3.29
N GLY A 122 15.67 -0.63 -2.97
CA GLY A 122 16.70 -1.05 -2.02
C GLY A 122 18.10 -0.94 -2.61
N THR A 123 19.04 -0.44 -1.83
CA THR A 123 20.47 -0.30 -2.21
C THR A 123 21.40 -1.03 -1.25
N VAL A 124 20.94 -1.29 -0.02
CA VAL A 124 21.59 -2.13 0.99
C VAL A 124 20.78 -3.40 1.21
N SER A 125 19.47 -3.26 1.28
CA SER A 125 18.48 -4.34 1.23
C SER A 125 18.33 -4.89 -0.19
N ASN A 126 17.44 -5.86 -0.39
CA ASN A 126 17.11 -6.36 -1.73
C ASN A 126 16.58 -5.23 -2.62
N SER A 127 16.93 -5.25 -3.92
CA SER A 127 16.62 -4.17 -4.86
C SER A 127 15.14 -3.88 -5.03
N SER A 128 14.29 -4.89 -4.82
CA SER A 128 12.84 -4.79 -4.88
C SER A 128 12.20 -4.28 -3.59
N ALA A 129 13.00 -3.98 -2.56
CA ALA A 129 12.54 -3.51 -1.25
C ALA A 129 11.55 -4.46 -0.54
N ILE A 130 11.52 -5.75 -0.89
CA ILE A 130 10.64 -6.74 -0.24
C ILE A 130 10.95 -6.78 1.27
N GLY A 131 9.90 -6.69 2.08
CA GLY A 131 9.94 -6.57 3.54
C GLY A 131 9.99 -5.12 4.04
N ALA A 132 10.02 -4.11 3.16
CA ALA A 132 9.92 -2.72 3.59
C ALA A 132 8.49 -2.40 4.08
N MET A 133 8.39 -1.65 5.17
CA MET A 133 7.13 -1.17 5.73
C MET A 133 6.97 0.31 5.44
N LEU A 134 5.86 0.69 4.81
CA LEU A 134 5.53 2.08 4.52
C LEU A 134 4.36 2.51 5.39
N ARG A 135 4.60 3.50 6.26
CA ARG A 135 3.58 4.15 7.09
C ARG A 135 3.31 5.54 6.56
N LEU A 136 2.08 5.76 6.08
CA LEU A 136 1.62 7.05 5.60
C LEU A 136 0.63 7.64 6.61
N ARG A 137 0.77 8.93 6.89
CA ARG A 137 -0.20 9.72 7.65
C ARG A 137 -0.77 10.83 6.78
N GLY A 138 -2.07 11.05 6.87
CA GLY A 138 -2.73 12.22 6.30
C GLY A 138 -4.07 12.51 6.97
N THR A 139 -4.85 13.38 6.34
CA THR A 139 -6.25 13.64 6.69
C THR A 139 -7.14 13.38 5.46
N ILE A 140 -7.99 12.35 5.52
CA ILE A 140 -8.96 11.94 4.50
C ILE A 140 -10.35 12.22 5.05
N PHE A 141 -11.20 12.88 4.27
CA PHE A 141 -12.57 13.25 4.60
C PHE A 141 -12.70 13.92 5.99
N GLY A 142 -11.72 14.77 6.32
CA GLY A 142 -11.64 15.50 7.58
C GLY A 142 -11.14 14.68 8.79
N SER A 143 -10.77 13.42 8.61
CA SER A 143 -10.29 12.53 9.67
C SER A 143 -8.82 12.17 9.47
N SER A 144 -8.01 12.26 10.54
CA SER A 144 -6.60 11.84 10.47
C SER A 144 -6.51 10.32 10.43
N PHE A 145 -5.75 9.80 9.49
CA PHE A 145 -5.60 8.36 9.26
C PHE A 145 -4.12 7.96 9.21
N TRP A 146 -3.87 6.70 9.55
CA TRP A 146 -2.62 6.01 9.29
C TRP A 146 -2.88 4.83 8.37
N GLN A 147 -2.15 4.78 7.26
CA GLN A 147 -2.10 3.61 6.40
C GLN A 147 -0.75 2.93 6.55
N LEU A 148 -0.76 1.60 6.64
CA LEU A 148 0.43 0.75 6.60
C LEU A 148 0.34 -0.15 5.38
N ARG A 149 1.46 -0.27 4.66
CA ARG A 149 1.62 -1.20 3.55
C ARG A 149 2.97 -1.93 3.68
N GLU A 150 2.97 -3.21 3.34
CA GLU A 150 4.19 -4.01 3.20
C GLU A 150 4.49 -4.23 1.72
N ILE A 151 5.75 -4.09 1.33
CA ILE A 151 6.19 -4.63 0.04
C ILE A 151 6.44 -6.11 0.21
N SER A 152 5.56 -6.96 -0.33
CA SER A 152 5.66 -8.41 -0.22
C SER A 152 5.97 -9.07 -1.57
N GLY A 153 6.51 -10.29 -1.51
CA GLY A 153 6.78 -11.12 -2.68
C GLY A 153 5.58 -11.92 -3.19
N GLN A 154 4.36 -11.60 -2.78
CA GLN A 154 3.18 -12.43 -3.02
C GLN A 154 1.90 -11.61 -2.84
N ALA A 155 0.89 -11.94 -3.64
CA ALA A 155 -0.46 -11.41 -3.46
C ALA A 155 -1.51 -12.52 -3.31
N SER A 156 -1.34 -13.61 -4.06
CA SER A 156 -2.35 -14.65 -4.22
C SER A 156 -1.74 -15.95 -4.74
N PHE A 157 -2.59 -16.95 -4.99
CA PHE A 157 -2.22 -18.23 -5.57
C PHE A 157 -1.45 -18.03 -6.89
N ALA A 158 -0.16 -18.38 -6.85
CA ALA A 158 0.79 -18.26 -7.97
C ALA A 158 0.81 -16.87 -8.63
N SER A 159 0.48 -15.81 -7.89
CA SER A 159 0.30 -14.45 -8.40
C SER A 159 0.91 -13.40 -7.46
N GLN A 160 1.29 -12.26 -8.03
CA GLN A 160 2.00 -11.19 -7.35
C GLN A 160 1.52 -9.82 -7.81
N HIS A 161 1.25 -8.92 -6.87
CA HIS A 161 0.95 -7.51 -7.13
C HIS A 161 2.19 -6.75 -7.59
N GLU A 162 2.00 -5.59 -8.21
CA GLU A 162 3.10 -4.66 -8.43
C GLU A 162 3.78 -4.30 -7.09
N PHE A 163 5.10 -4.09 -7.11
CA PHE A 163 5.86 -3.71 -5.90
C PHE A 163 5.72 -2.24 -5.51
N THR A 164 5.29 -1.39 -6.43
CA THR A 164 4.90 -0.02 -6.12
C THR A 164 3.65 -0.03 -5.27
N VAL A 165 3.76 0.64 -4.13
CA VAL A 165 2.70 0.73 -3.13
C VAL A 165 1.78 1.87 -3.48
N THR A 166 0.48 1.59 -3.56
CA THR A 166 -0.58 2.61 -3.68
C THR A 166 -1.20 2.88 -2.31
N PHE A 167 -1.41 4.16 -2.03
CA PHE A 167 -2.21 4.66 -0.93
C PHE A 167 -3.37 5.47 -1.50
N GLY A 168 -4.61 5.10 -1.18
CA GLY A 168 -5.76 5.95 -1.41
C GLY A 168 -5.70 7.16 -0.49
N LEU A 169 -6.01 8.33 -1.04
CA LEU A 169 -5.99 9.61 -0.35
C LEU A 169 -7.36 10.31 -0.36
N GLY A 170 -8.41 9.69 -0.90
CA GLY A 170 -9.76 10.25 -0.89
C GLY A 170 -9.78 11.70 -1.40
N ASP A 171 -10.26 12.64 -0.59
CA ASP A 171 -10.27 14.08 -0.91
C ASP A 171 -8.96 14.83 -0.59
N ALA A 172 -7.96 14.16 -0.01
CA ALA A 172 -6.73 14.78 0.44
C ALA A 172 -5.82 15.17 -0.73
N LEU A 173 -5.39 16.44 -0.75
CA LEU A 173 -4.47 16.98 -1.76
C LEU A 173 -3.00 16.68 -1.44
N SER A 174 -2.72 16.21 -0.22
CA SER A 174 -1.38 15.88 0.25
C SER A 174 -1.45 14.93 1.45
N ALA A 175 -0.40 14.13 1.61
CA ALA A 175 -0.13 13.38 2.83
C ALA A 175 0.86 14.14 3.72
N ASP A 176 0.64 14.09 5.03
CA ASP A 176 1.46 14.81 6.01
C ASP A 176 2.88 14.24 6.09
N SER A 177 2.97 12.89 6.13
CA SER A 177 4.25 12.21 6.26
C SER A 177 4.22 10.78 5.74
N LEU A 178 5.34 10.35 5.16
CA LEU A 178 5.63 8.97 4.78
C LEU A 178 6.90 8.52 5.51
N ARG A 179 6.81 7.41 6.22
CA ARG A 179 7.95 6.74 6.84
C ARG A 179 8.15 5.37 6.22
N VAL A 180 9.30 5.15 5.59
CA VAL A 180 9.71 3.87 5.02
C VAL A 180 10.72 3.20 5.94
N GLU A 181 10.38 2.03 6.48
CA GLU A 181 11.30 1.16 7.22
C GLU A 181 11.84 0.11 6.28
N TRP A 182 13.15 0.09 6.10
CA TRP A 182 13.83 -0.83 5.21
C TRP A 182 14.18 -2.14 5.93
N PRO A 183 14.27 -3.28 5.21
CA PRO A 183 14.74 -4.54 5.78
C PRO A 183 16.13 -4.47 6.44
N SER A 184 16.99 -3.55 5.97
CA SER A 184 18.30 -3.26 6.58
C SER A 184 18.22 -2.60 7.96
N GLY A 185 17.03 -2.19 8.40
CA GLY A 185 16.81 -1.39 9.61
C GLY A 185 16.94 0.12 9.40
N ARG A 186 17.27 0.58 8.18
CA ARG A 186 17.25 2.00 7.84
C ARG A 186 15.84 2.56 7.81
N VAL A 187 15.73 3.88 7.95
CA VAL A 187 14.46 4.60 7.86
C VAL A 187 14.62 5.79 6.93
N SER A 188 13.70 5.95 5.99
CA SER A 188 13.52 7.18 5.20
C SER A 188 12.27 7.90 5.67
N LEU A 189 12.35 9.22 5.84
CA LEU A 189 11.22 10.06 6.22
C LEU A 189 11.01 11.17 5.21
N LEU A 190 9.77 11.29 4.74
CA LEU A 190 9.31 12.35 3.85
C LEU A 190 8.11 13.05 4.52
N GLY A 191 7.95 14.34 4.28
CA GLY A 191 6.82 15.14 4.77
C GLY A 191 6.26 16.01 3.65
N ASP A 192 5.03 16.47 3.85
CA ASP A 192 4.31 17.36 2.93
C ASP A 192 4.34 16.87 1.47
N ILE A 193 3.71 15.72 1.26
CA ILE A 193 3.78 14.98 0.01
C ILE A 193 2.50 15.24 -0.77
N ALA A 194 2.58 15.95 -1.89
CA ALA A 194 1.41 16.16 -2.76
C ALA A 194 0.79 14.82 -3.22
N ALA A 195 -0.52 14.79 -3.37
CA ALA A 195 -1.23 13.66 -3.95
C ALA A 195 -1.05 13.59 -5.48
N ASN A 196 -1.58 12.53 -6.08
CA ASN A 196 -1.64 12.24 -7.52
C ASN A 196 -0.27 12.22 -8.18
N GLN A 197 0.67 11.53 -7.53
CA GLN A 197 2.01 11.35 -8.05
C GLN A 197 2.60 10.01 -7.66
N ARG A 198 3.58 9.60 -8.46
CA ARG A 198 4.45 8.46 -8.18
C ARG A 198 5.82 8.95 -7.73
N LEU A 199 6.19 8.60 -6.50
CA LEU A 199 7.49 8.90 -5.92
C LEU A 199 8.42 7.71 -6.04
N THR A 200 9.71 7.98 -6.21
CA THR A 200 10.75 6.97 -6.02
C THR A 200 11.49 7.28 -4.72
N VAL A 201 11.48 6.36 -3.77
CA VAL A 201 12.25 6.45 -2.54
C VAL A 201 13.39 5.43 -2.62
N ARG A 202 14.64 5.88 -2.54
CA ARG A 202 15.80 4.98 -2.49
C ARG A 202 16.33 4.89 -1.07
N GLU A 203 16.78 3.70 -0.68
CA GLU A 203 17.28 3.39 0.66
C GLU A 203 18.55 4.17 1.07
N ASP A 204 19.24 4.77 0.10
CA ASP A 204 20.40 5.64 0.31
C ASP A 204 20.06 7.14 0.29
N SER A 205 18.86 7.50 -0.17
CA SER A 205 18.42 8.88 -0.31
C SER A 205 17.50 9.28 0.86
N THR A 206 18.01 10.22 1.66
CA THR A 206 17.38 11.10 2.68
C THR A 206 17.34 10.69 4.15
N LEU A 207 17.67 11.73 4.94
CA LEU A 207 17.80 11.99 6.37
C LEU A 207 17.56 10.84 7.38
N PHE A 208 18.63 10.49 8.09
CA PHE A 208 18.55 9.81 9.38
C PHE A 208 18.00 10.79 10.42
N LEU A 209 16.73 10.65 10.79
CA LEU A 209 16.31 11.04 12.14
C LEU A 209 16.52 9.81 13.03
N PRO A 210 17.35 9.90 14.08
CA PRO A 210 17.39 8.87 15.11
C PRO A 210 15.96 8.56 15.59
N PRO A 211 15.66 7.32 16.02
CA PRO A 211 14.37 7.01 16.64
C PRO A 211 14.06 8.01 17.77
N ALA A 212 12.78 8.28 18.04
CA ALA A 212 12.35 9.33 18.99
C ALA A 212 12.93 9.21 20.42
N ASP A 213 13.43 8.03 20.79
CA ASP A 213 14.09 7.75 22.08
C ASP A 213 15.63 7.74 22.02
N ALA A 214 16.22 8.05 20.86
CA ALA A 214 17.67 8.22 20.79
C ALA A 214 18.05 9.53 21.50
N PRO A 215 19.04 9.50 22.40
CA PRO A 215 19.52 10.73 23.02
C PRO A 215 19.92 11.71 21.90
N LEU A 216 19.48 12.97 22.04
CA LEU A 216 19.92 14.04 21.15
C LEU A 216 21.46 14.00 21.12
N PRO A 217 22.09 13.93 19.93
CA PRO A 217 23.53 13.96 19.86
C PRO A 217 24.01 15.27 20.48
N GLU A 218 24.83 15.18 21.54
CA GLU A 218 25.39 16.34 22.23
C GLU A 218 26.24 17.21 21.29
N SER A 219 26.71 16.63 20.18
CA SER A 219 27.40 17.33 19.10
C SER A 219 27.22 16.61 17.77
N PHE A 220 27.27 17.36 16.67
CA PHE A 220 27.40 16.84 15.31
C PHE A 220 28.63 17.47 14.66
N TYR A 221 29.38 16.67 13.90
CA TYR A 221 30.57 17.13 13.20
C TYR A 221 30.32 17.13 11.69
N LEU A 222 30.46 18.31 11.07
CA LEU A 222 30.45 18.43 9.62
C LEU A 222 31.85 18.09 9.10
N ALA A 223 31.99 17.03 8.30
CA ALA A 223 33.28 16.67 7.71
C ALA A 223 33.71 17.73 6.69
N GLN A 224 34.94 18.22 6.79
CA GLN A 224 35.49 19.20 5.86
C GLN A 224 35.67 18.58 4.48
N ASN A 225 35.00 19.16 3.47
CA ASN A 225 35.15 18.73 2.09
C ASN A 225 36.45 19.32 1.52
N TYR A 226 37.53 18.53 1.48
CA TYR A 226 38.77 18.92 0.83
C TYR A 226 38.57 19.06 -0.69
N PRO A 227 39.20 20.03 -1.38
CA PRO A 227 40.17 21.02 -0.90
C PRO A 227 39.58 22.45 -0.87
N ASN A 228 38.40 22.66 -0.26
CA ASN A 228 37.84 24.01 -0.14
C ASN A 228 38.46 24.77 1.07
N PRO A 229 39.11 25.94 0.87
CA PRO A 229 39.82 26.67 1.92
C PRO A 229 38.93 27.49 2.90
N PHE A 230 37.60 27.42 2.79
CA PHE A 230 36.69 28.05 3.75
C PHE A 230 36.19 27.05 4.80
N ASN A 231 36.21 27.46 6.07
CA ASN A 231 35.62 26.73 7.20
C ASN A 231 34.13 27.09 7.29
N PRO A 232 33.16 26.22 6.93
CA PRO A 232 31.75 26.56 7.07
C PRO A 232 31.32 26.34 8.53
N GLU A 233 31.43 27.36 9.37
CA GLU A 233 30.70 27.39 10.63
C GLU A 233 29.25 27.81 10.36
N THR A 234 28.29 27.04 10.85
CA THR A 234 26.87 27.41 10.89
C THR A 234 26.41 27.32 12.34
N VAL A 235 25.91 28.42 12.89
CA VAL A 235 25.38 28.49 14.25
C VAL A 235 23.86 28.47 14.18
N ILE A 236 23.25 27.38 14.63
CA ILE A 236 21.79 27.28 14.79
C ILE A 236 21.46 27.69 16.23
N ARG A 237 20.58 28.68 16.40
CA ARG A 237 20.07 29.09 17.71
C ARG A 237 18.65 28.57 17.85
N TYR A 238 18.36 27.94 18.98
CA TYR A 238 17.00 27.59 19.39
C TYR A 238 16.48 28.67 20.35
N ALA A 239 15.17 28.97 20.26
CA ALA A 239 14.44 29.83 21.19
C ALA A 239 13.84 28.99 22.32
#